data_AF-A0A2N0LXP8-F1
#
_entry.id   AF-A0A2N0LXP8-F1
#
_cell.length_a   1.000
_cell.length_b   1.000
_cell.length_c   1.000
_cell.angle_alpha   90.00
_cell.angle_beta   90.00
_cell.angle_gamma   90.00
#
_symmetry.space_group_name_H-M   'P 1'
#
loop_
_entity.id
_entity.type
_entity.pdbx_description
1 polymer ?
#
loop_
_entity_poly.entity_id
_entity_poly.type
_entity_poly.pdbx_seq_one_letter_code
_entity_poly.pdbx_strand_id
1 'polypeptide(L)'
;MADLVMRTAIGDYGHTKGLKDGTATSDKFDMEHIDVSPVTSIFRRMVRGLEFDVCEMALSTYLCARAHGKAFTGIPIFLTRSFYHGGITYNQKSGIKSPEDLAGRKIGVRGYTVTPGVWTRGLLQTVYGLDLNSVTWVLSGDEH
;
A
#
# COMPACT_ATOMS: atom_id res chain seq x y z
N MET A 1 25.85 10.84 -19.96
CA MET A 1 24.94 9.75 -19.52
C MET A 1 25.53 9.23 -18.24
N ALA A 2 24.70 8.98 -17.24
CA ALA A 2 25.22 8.38 -16.01
C ALA A 2 25.62 6.93 -16.29
N ASP A 3 26.66 6.44 -15.63
CA ASP A 3 27.12 5.05 -15.80
C ASP A 3 26.16 4.02 -15.15
N LEU A 4 25.24 4.49 -14.31
CA LEU A 4 24.24 3.67 -13.61
C LEU A 4 22.83 3.98 -14.13
N VAL A 5 22.18 2.97 -14.71
CA VAL A 5 20.77 3.02 -15.14
C VAL A 5 19.95 2.09 -14.26
N MET A 6 18.93 2.64 -13.58
CA MET A 6 18.09 1.88 -12.64
C MET A 6 16.71 1.61 -13.24
N ARG A 7 16.31 0.33 -13.27
CA ARG A 7 14.95 -0.08 -13.66
C ARG A 7 13.97 0.35 -12.59
N THR A 8 13.13 1.32 -12.93
CA THR A 8 12.32 2.07 -11.98
C THR A 8 10.82 1.93 -12.28
N ALA A 9 10.01 1.55 -11.29
CA ALA A 9 8.55 1.45 -11.42
C ALA A 9 7.83 2.26 -10.34
N ILE A 10 7.23 3.40 -10.72
CA ILE A 10 6.48 4.30 -9.83
C ILE A 10 5.21 4.80 -10.52
N GLY A 11 4.18 5.14 -9.74
CA GLY A 11 2.94 5.70 -10.26
C GLY A 11 3.09 7.08 -10.92
N ASP A 12 2.11 7.44 -11.74
CA ASP A 12 1.97 8.74 -12.38
C ASP A 12 1.27 9.74 -11.45
N TYR A 13 2.08 10.56 -10.78
CA TYR A 13 1.62 11.63 -9.91
C TYR A 13 2.20 12.96 -10.38
N GLY A 14 1.54 14.07 -10.01
CA GLY A 14 2.04 15.40 -10.36
C GLY A 14 3.49 15.65 -9.89
N HIS A 15 3.90 15.07 -8.77
CA HIS A 15 5.24 15.21 -8.21
C HIS A 15 6.26 14.15 -8.69
N THR A 16 5.81 13.05 -9.34
CA THR A 16 6.72 12.07 -9.97
C THR A 16 6.91 12.31 -11.45
N LYS A 17 6.07 13.16 -12.07
CA LYS A 17 6.12 13.49 -13.50
C LYS A 17 7.52 13.88 -13.98
N GLY A 18 8.23 14.72 -13.20
CA GLY A 18 9.56 15.20 -13.57
C GLY A 18 10.61 14.11 -13.71
N LEU A 19 10.46 13.00 -12.99
CA LEU A 19 11.34 11.83 -13.10
C LEU A 19 11.11 11.10 -14.42
N LYS A 20 9.87 11.06 -14.90
CA LYS A 20 9.47 10.33 -16.12
C LYS A 20 9.68 11.13 -17.41
N ASP A 21 9.47 12.44 -17.38
CA ASP A 21 9.59 13.30 -18.57
C ASP A 21 10.98 13.94 -18.74
N GLY A 22 11.92 13.62 -17.83
CA GLY A 22 13.29 14.10 -17.89
C GLY A 22 13.47 15.57 -17.49
N THR A 23 12.46 16.22 -16.91
CA THR A 23 12.61 17.58 -16.37
C THR A 23 13.32 17.61 -15.01
N ALA A 24 13.38 16.48 -14.30
CA ALA A 24 14.21 16.27 -13.12
C ALA A 24 15.24 15.17 -13.40
N THR A 25 16.52 15.52 -13.41
CA THR A 25 17.63 14.62 -13.75
C THR A 25 18.69 14.57 -12.66
N SER A 26 19.56 13.57 -12.73
CA SER A 26 20.75 13.46 -11.89
C SER A 26 21.98 13.22 -12.77
N ASP A 27 23.13 13.75 -12.34
CA ASP A 27 24.44 13.44 -12.91
C ASP A 27 24.98 12.08 -12.45
N LYS A 28 24.34 11.44 -11.45
CA LYS A 28 24.82 10.20 -10.80
C LYS A 28 24.15 8.94 -11.31
N PHE A 29 22.91 9.01 -11.77
CA PHE A 29 22.15 7.86 -12.25
C PHE A 29 21.06 8.31 -13.22
N ASP A 30 20.67 7.39 -14.10
CA ASP A 30 19.50 7.50 -14.96
C ASP A 30 18.41 6.50 -14.50
N MET A 31 17.15 6.78 -14.82
CA MET A 31 16.02 5.90 -14.49
C MET A 31 15.36 5.39 -15.77
N GLU A 32 15.37 4.07 -15.96
CA GLU A 32 14.54 3.42 -16.99
C GLU A 32 13.15 3.15 -16.40
N HIS A 33 12.17 3.98 -16.79
CA HIS A 33 10.82 3.85 -16.27
C HIS A 33 10.04 2.72 -16.92
N ILE A 34 9.64 1.74 -16.11
CA ILE A 34 8.76 0.64 -16.51
C ILE A 34 7.33 0.99 -16.12
N ASP A 35 6.48 1.20 -17.13
CA ASP A 35 5.07 1.50 -16.91
C ASP A 35 4.31 0.24 -16.49
N VAL A 36 3.66 0.33 -15.33
CA VAL A 36 2.91 -0.78 -14.74
C VAL A 36 1.59 -0.25 -14.21
N SER A 37 0.49 -0.77 -14.77
CA SER A 37 -0.87 -0.46 -14.33
C SER A 37 -1.64 -1.74 -13.98
N PRO A 38 -2.38 -1.77 -12.86
CA PRO A 38 -2.42 -0.75 -11.80
C PRO A 38 -1.12 -0.72 -10.97
N VAL A 39 -0.87 0.39 -10.25
CA VAL A 39 0.30 0.58 -9.36
C VAL A 39 0.48 -0.60 -8.39
N THR A 40 -0.62 -1.21 -7.91
CA THR A 40 -0.55 -2.38 -7.01
C THR A 40 0.16 -3.60 -7.61
N SER A 41 0.28 -3.68 -8.94
CA SER A 41 1.03 -4.75 -9.63
C SER A 41 2.54 -4.58 -9.49
N ILE A 42 3.03 -3.34 -9.31
CA ILE A 42 4.45 -3.05 -9.01
C ILE A 42 4.86 -3.77 -7.73
N PHE A 43 4.03 -3.69 -6.68
CA PHE A 43 4.34 -4.24 -5.36
C PHE A 43 4.51 -5.76 -5.43
N ARG A 44 3.60 -6.46 -6.14
CA ARG A 44 3.67 -7.92 -6.32
C ARG A 44 4.94 -8.34 -7.06
N ARG A 45 5.26 -7.65 -8.16
CA ARG A 45 6.44 -7.92 -8.98
C ARG A 45 7.73 -7.74 -8.18
N MET A 46 7.81 -6.68 -7.38
CA MET A 46 8.95 -6.46 -6.49
C MET A 46 9.04 -7.53 -5.39
N VAL A 47 7.97 -7.77 -4.63
CA VAL A 47 8.00 -8.72 -3.50
C VAL A 47 8.29 -10.15 -3.95
N ARG A 48 7.72 -10.57 -5.09
CA ARG A 48 7.86 -11.95 -5.58
C ARG A 48 9.14 -12.17 -6.39
N GLY A 49 9.50 -11.21 -7.24
CA GLY A 49 10.53 -11.38 -8.25
C GLY A 49 11.75 -10.46 -8.14
N LEU A 50 11.74 -9.48 -7.22
CA LEU A 50 12.80 -8.45 -7.12
C LEU A 50 13.06 -7.76 -8.47
N GLU A 51 11.99 -7.48 -9.19
CA GLU A 51 12.07 -7.15 -10.62
C GLU A 51 12.63 -5.75 -10.93
N PHE A 52 12.63 -4.85 -9.94
CA PHE A 52 13.02 -3.45 -10.09
C PHE A 52 14.15 -3.10 -9.14
N ASP A 53 15.03 -2.19 -9.56
CA ASP A 53 16.06 -1.61 -8.70
C ASP A 53 15.44 -0.59 -7.74
N VAL A 54 14.46 0.18 -8.24
CA VAL A 54 13.69 1.17 -7.48
C VAL A 54 12.22 1.00 -7.81
N CYS A 55 11.35 0.89 -6.81
CA CYS A 55 9.92 0.90 -7.08
C CYS A 55 9.11 1.53 -5.95
N GLU A 56 7.90 1.95 -6.30
CA GLU A 56 6.88 2.29 -5.32
C GLU A 56 6.46 1.04 -4.54
N MET A 57 6.17 1.20 -3.25
CA MET A 57 5.77 0.10 -2.37
C MET A 57 4.74 0.56 -1.35
N ALA A 58 3.67 -0.21 -1.21
CA ALA A 58 2.72 -0.05 -0.12
C ALA A 58 3.40 -0.35 1.24
N LEU A 59 3.22 0.52 2.24
CA LEU A 59 3.93 0.44 3.51
C LEU A 59 3.71 -0.90 4.24
N SER A 60 2.48 -1.37 4.33
CA SER A 60 2.19 -2.66 4.98
C SER A 60 2.80 -3.84 4.22
N THR A 61 2.82 -3.78 2.89
CA THR A 61 3.49 -4.78 2.04
C THR A 61 5.01 -4.78 2.29
N TYR A 62 5.63 -3.60 2.41
CA TYR A 62 7.05 -3.47 2.77
C TYR A 62 7.35 -4.10 4.14
N LEU A 63 6.53 -3.81 5.16
CA LEU A 63 6.71 -4.36 6.50
C LEU A 63 6.64 -5.90 6.50
N CYS A 64 5.68 -6.47 5.76
CA CYS A 64 5.60 -7.92 5.58
C CYS A 64 6.84 -8.46 4.84
N ALA A 65 7.23 -7.84 3.72
CA ALA A 65 8.40 -8.25 2.95
C ALA A 65 9.69 -8.22 3.78
N ARG A 66 9.87 -7.18 4.61
CA ARG A 66 10.99 -7.07 5.54
C ARG A 66 10.96 -8.15 6.62
N ALA A 67 9.79 -8.42 7.21
CA ALA A 67 9.63 -9.50 8.19
C ALA A 67 9.96 -10.88 7.60
N HIS A 68 9.74 -11.06 6.29
CA HIS A 68 10.08 -12.27 5.53
C HIS A 68 11.48 -12.22 4.88
N GLY A 69 12.34 -11.26 5.22
CA GLY A 69 13.73 -11.22 4.77
C GLY A 69 13.93 -10.97 3.27
N LYS A 70 13.00 -10.28 2.60
CA LYS A 70 13.17 -9.91 1.19
C LYS A 70 14.36 -8.96 1.02
N ALA A 71 15.12 -9.18 -0.06
CA ALA A 71 16.40 -8.50 -0.32
C ALA A 71 16.22 -7.08 -0.92
N PHE A 72 15.42 -6.24 -0.27
CA PHE A 72 15.30 -4.82 -0.60
C PHE A 72 14.96 -4.02 0.67
N THR A 73 15.22 -2.72 0.63
CA THR A 73 14.87 -1.81 1.73
C THR A 73 14.04 -0.63 1.24
N GLY A 74 13.31 -0.01 2.16
CA GLY A 74 12.54 1.20 1.90
C GLY A 74 13.39 2.44 2.11
N ILE A 75 13.18 3.45 1.27
CA ILE A 75 13.63 4.83 1.50
C ILE A 75 12.43 5.66 2.01
N PRO A 76 12.65 6.65 2.90
CA PRO A 76 11.58 7.39 3.55
C PRO A 76 10.97 8.46 2.62
N ILE A 77 10.48 8.05 1.45
CA ILE A 77 9.83 8.89 0.45
C ILE A 77 8.37 8.46 0.33
N PHE A 78 7.46 9.34 0.72
CA PHE A 78 6.02 9.07 0.73
C PHE A 78 5.35 9.71 -0.48
N LEU A 79 5.03 8.90 -1.49
CA LEU A 79 4.43 9.37 -2.75
C LEU A 79 2.94 9.70 -2.61
N THR A 80 2.24 9.04 -1.69
CA THR A 80 0.79 9.23 -1.53
C THR A 80 0.41 9.43 -0.07
N ARG A 81 -0.69 10.18 0.13
CA ARG A 81 -1.36 10.33 1.42
C ARG A 81 -2.87 10.21 1.22
N SER A 82 -3.57 9.65 2.20
CA SER A 82 -5.02 9.51 2.15
C SER A 82 -5.62 9.63 3.55
N PHE A 83 -6.90 9.98 3.62
CA PHE A 83 -7.65 10.09 4.86
C PHE A 83 -8.42 8.79 5.13
N TYR A 84 -7.82 7.88 5.91
CA TYR A 84 -8.32 6.51 6.08
C TYR A 84 -9.60 6.37 6.94
N HIS A 85 -10.07 7.44 7.58
CA HIS A 85 -11.36 7.42 8.30
C HIS A 85 -12.55 7.26 7.33
N GLY A 86 -12.41 7.72 6.09
CA GLY A 86 -13.43 7.55 5.05
C GLY A 86 -13.45 6.16 4.39
N GLY A 87 -12.60 5.22 4.84
CA GLY A 87 -12.45 3.90 4.22
C GLY A 87 -13.52 2.87 4.60
N ILE A 88 -14.41 3.19 5.55
CA ILE A 88 -15.46 2.28 6.01
C ILE A 88 -16.78 2.64 5.33
N THR A 89 -17.39 1.66 4.68
CA THR A 89 -18.76 1.76 4.20
C THR A 89 -19.61 0.68 4.86
N TYR A 90 -20.87 1.00 5.12
CA TYR A 90 -21.81 0.07 5.74
C TYR A 90 -23.21 0.28 5.19
N ASN A 91 -24.05 -0.74 5.29
CA ASN A 91 -25.46 -0.61 4.94
C ASN A 91 -26.20 0.14 6.06
N GLN A 92 -26.86 1.25 5.75
CA GLN A 92 -27.65 2.01 6.75
C GLN A 92 -28.76 1.18 7.41
N LYS A 93 -29.24 0.12 6.75
CA LYS A 93 -30.23 -0.84 7.30
C LYS A 93 -29.63 -1.91 8.22
N SER A 94 -28.31 -1.92 8.42
CA SER A 94 -27.62 -2.93 9.26
C SER A 94 -27.81 -2.73 10.78
N GLY A 95 -28.35 -1.58 11.18
CA GLY A 95 -28.50 -1.18 12.58
C GLY A 95 -27.20 -0.74 13.27
N ILE A 96 -26.08 -0.65 12.55
CA ILE A 96 -24.80 -0.16 13.06
C ILE A 96 -24.92 1.35 13.31
N LYS A 97 -24.60 1.79 14.53
CA LYS A 97 -24.60 3.20 14.96
C LYS A 97 -23.24 3.67 15.45
N SER A 98 -22.39 2.73 15.83
CA SER A 98 -21.11 2.98 16.49
C SER A 98 -20.09 1.88 16.16
N PRO A 99 -18.77 2.14 16.27
CA PRO A 99 -17.74 1.13 16.02
C PRO A 99 -17.86 -0.14 16.87
N GLU A 100 -18.41 -0.04 18.08
CA GLU A 100 -18.62 -1.16 19.00
C GLU A 100 -19.63 -2.17 18.45
N ASP A 101 -20.59 -1.71 17.64
CA ASP A 101 -21.58 -2.56 16.98
C ASP A 101 -20.96 -3.51 15.94
N LEU A 102 -19.68 -3.34 15.61
CA LEU A 102 -18.94 -4.21 14.71
C LEU A 102 -18.53 -5.53 15.37
N ALA A 103 -18.46 -5.58 16.71
CA ALA A 103 -18.13 -6.79 17.44
C ALA A 103 -19.10 -7.94 17.10
N GLY A 104 -18.55 -9.13 16.87
CA GLY A 104 -19.31 -10.33 16.46
C GLY A 104 -19.80 -10.33 15.01
N ARG A 105 -19.54 -9.27 14.23
CA ARG A 105 -20.01 -9.17 12.83
C ARG A 105 -18.97 -9.63 11.82
N LYS A 106 -19.42 -9.81 10.59
CA LYS A 106 -18.58 -10.10 9.41
C LYS A 106 -18.30 -8.80 8.65
N ILE A 107 -17.04 -8.48 8.44
CA ILE A 107 -16.62 -7.28 7.70
C ILE A 107 -15.77 -7.70 6.49
N GLY A 108 -16.17 -7.25 5.31
CA GLY A 108 -15.43 -7.49 4.08
C GLY A 108 -14.19 -6.61 3.98
N VAL A 109 -13.06 -7.20 3.61
CA VAL A 109 -11.81 -6.48 3.29
C VAL A 109 -11.20 -7.05 2.01
N ARG A 110 -10.53 -6.20 1.22
CA ARG A 110 -9.85 -6.66 -0.01
C ARG A 110 -8.77 -7.70 0.28
N GLY A 111 -8.00 -7.44 1.32
CA GLY A 111 -6.96 -8.32 1.84
C GLY A 111 -6.66 -7.91 3.28
N TYR A 112 -6.12 -8.81 4.06
CA TYR A 112 -5.75 -8.51 5.44
C TYR A 112 -4.57 -7.55 5.48
N THR A 113 -3.57 -7.67 4.62
CA THR A 113 -2.38 -6.79 4.73
C THR A 113 -2.48 -5.48 3.94
N VAL A 114 -3.61 -5.18 3.28
CA VAL A 114 -3.73 -3.96 2.46
C VAL A 114 -3.65 -2.71 3.34
N THR A 115 -2.77 -1.76 3.00
CA THR A 115 -2.41 -0.61 3.86
C THR A 115 -3.61 0.17 4.39
N PRO A 116 -4.62 0.57 3.58
CA PRO A 116 -5.79 1.27 4.10
C PRO A 116 -6.56 0.45 5.14
N GLY A 117 -6.71 -0.87 4.92
CA GLY A 117 -7.38 -1.77 5.86
C GLY A 117 -6.62 -1.91 7.18
N VAL A 118 -5.29 -1.95 7.15
CA VAL A 118 -4.45 -1.94 8.36
C VAL A 118 -4.66 -0.65 9.15
N TRP A 119 -4.64 0.51 8.49
CA TRP A 119 -4.89 1.80 9.15
C TRP A 119 -6.29 1.90 9.75
N THR A 120 -7.32 1.51 8.99
CA THR A 120 -8.71 1.51 9.47
C THR A 120 -8.88 0.61 10.69
N ARG A 121 -8.31 -0.60 10.69
CA ARG A 121 -8.37 -1.49 11.86
C ARG A 121 -7.57 -0.96 13.04
N GLY A 122 -6.40 -0.36 12.79
CA GLY A 122 -5.62 0.32 13.82
C GLY A 122 -6.45 1.41 14.51
N LEU A 123 -7.12 2.26 13.73
CA LEU A 123 -8.04 3.27 14.23
C LEU A 123 -9.18 2.67 15.08
N LEU A 124 -9.88 1.65 14.57
CA LEU A 124 -10.96 0.97 15.29
C LEU A 124 -10.48 0.41 16.64
N GLN A 125 -9.28 -0.15 16.68
CA GLN A 125 -8.71 -0.71 17.90
C GLN A 125 -8.23 0.37 18.88
N THR A 126 -7.42 1.32 18.42
CA THR A 126 -6.70 2.24 19.32
C THR A 126 -7.53 3.43 19.75
N VAL A 127 -8.46 3.90 18.90
CA VAL A 127 -9.31 5.07 19.19
C VAL A 127 -10.67 4.66 19.74
N TYR A 128 -11.24 3.57 19.22
CA TYR A 128 -12.59 3.12 19.57
C TYR A 128 -12.62 1.87 20.45
N GLY A 129 -11.45 1.29 20.79
CA GLY A 129 -11.38 0.14 21.69
C GLY A 129 -11.98 -1.15 21.13
N LEU A 130 -12.25 -1.22 19.82
CA LEU A 130 -12.80 -2.43 19.20
C LEU A 130 -11.78 -3.57 19.29
N ASP A 131 -12.17 -4.67 19.92
CA ASP A 131 -11.40 -5.91 19.82
C ASP A 131 -11.50 -6.46 18.40
N LEU A 132 -10.42 -6.37 17.63
CA LEU A 132 -10.37 -6.85 16.26
C LEU A 132 -10.59 -8.36 16.15
N ASN A 133 -10.35 -9.13 17.21
CA ASN A 133 -10.58 -10.59 17.24
C ASN A 133 -12.06 -10.93 17.41
N SER A 134 -12.87 -10.00 17.93
CA SER A 134 -14.33 -10.17 17.99
C SER A 134 -14.98 -10.08 16.60
N VAL A 135 -14.26 -9.61 15.59
CA VAL A 135 -14.75 -9.40 14.23
C VAL A 135 -14.29 -10.53 13.31
N THR A 136 -15.19 -11.06 12.49
CA THR A 136 -14.82 -11.98 11.40
C THR A 136 -14.47 -11.18 10.15
N TRP A 137 -13.18 -11.13 9.80
CA TRP A 137 -12.68 -10.46 8.60
C TRP A 137 -12.80 -11.38 7.39
N VAL A 138 -13.63 -11.00 6.42
CA VAL A 138 -13.89 -11.79 5.21
C VAL A 138 -13.10 -11.19 4.05
N LEU A 139 -12.16 -11.96 3.52
CA LEU A 139 -11.29 -11.54 2.42
C LEU A 139 -12.04 -11.64 1.08
N SER A 140 -11.83 -10.68 0.18
CA SER A 140 -12.39 -10.72 -1.18
C SER A 140 -11.34 -10.90 -2.29
N GLY A 141 -10.04 -10.94 -1.97
CA GLY A 141 -8.98 -11.13 -2.96
C GLY A 141 -7.68 -11.69 -2.37
N ASP A 142 -6.73 -11.97 -3.25
CA ASP A 142 -5.43 -12.54 -2.91
C ASP A 142 -4.44 -11.51 -2.32
N GLU A 143 -3.65 -11.98 -1.36
CA GLU A 143 -2.52 -11.25 -0.78
C GLU A 143 -1.35 -11.11 -1.78
N HIS A 144 -0.45 -10.17 -1.47
CA HIS A 144 0.74 -9.89 -2.27
C HIS A 144 1.78 -11.00 -2.20
#